data_AF-A0AA51FUV3-F1
#
_entry.id   AF-A0AA51FUV3-F1
#
_cell.length_a   1.000
_cell.length_b   1.000
_cell.length_c   1.000
_cell.angle_alpha   90.00
_cell.angle_beta   90.00
_cell.angle_gamma   90.00
#
_symmetry.space_group_name_H-M   'P 1'
#
loop_
_entity.id
_entity.type
_entity.pdbx_description
1 polymer ?
#
loop_
_entity_poly.entity_id
_entity_poly.type
_entity_poly.pdbx_seq_one_letter_code
_entity_poly.pdbx_strand_id
1 'polypeptide(L)'
;DSPEQFEVLKQQKEVWETGIDLFNRKPKKGVAFLQEQGLLGTSTKEIAEWLLTDERLDKIFIGEYLGENDDHSKEVMYAYVDSMKFSNMDIVAALRHFLERFRLPGEAQKIDRLMEKFAAQYCVCNPTNTLFT
;
A
#
# COMPACT_ATOMS: atom_id res chain seq x y z
N ASP A 1 -10.71 -26.64 -20.32
CA ASP A 1 -10.79 -25.18 -20.51
C ASP A 1 -11.83 -24.86 -21.57
N SER A 2 -12.94 -24.20 -21.20
CA SER A 2 -13.99 -23.79 -22.15
C SER A 2 -13.73 -22.36 -22.66
N PRO A 3 -14.13 -22.03 -23.90
CA PRO A 3 -13.99 -20.66 -24.45
C PRO A 3 -14.57 -19.57 -23.55
N GLU A 4 -15.67 -19.86 -22.86
CA GLU A 4 -16.34 -18.94 -21.93
C GLU A 4 -15.47 -18.57 -20.72
N GLN A 5 -14.68 -19.50 -20.18
CA GLN A 5 -13.76 -19.22 -19.07
C GLN A 5 -12.62 -18.29 -19.51
N PHE A 6 -12.10 -18.47 -20.73
CA PHE A 6 -11.08 -17.58 -21.29
C PHE A 6 -11.60 -16.15 -21.48
N GLU A 7 -12.85 -16.00 -21.91
CA GLU A 7 -13.46 -14.69 -22.12
C GLU A 7 -13.67 -13.93 -20.80
N VAL A 8 -14.12 -14.63 -19.75
CA VAL A 8 -14.26 -14.05 -18.40
C VAL A 8 -12.90 -13.60 -17.84
N LEU A 9 -11.88 -14.46 -17.93
CA LEU A 9 -10.53 -14.11 -17.44
C LEU A 9 -9.95 -12.90 -18.19
N LYS A 10 -10.19 -12.82 -19.51
CA LYS A 10 -9.77 -11.69 -20.32
C LYS A 10 -10.47 -10.39 -19.88
N GLN A 11 -11.78 -10.43 -19.68
CA GLN A 11 -12.55 -9.27 -19.22
C GLN A 11 -12.11 -8.83 -17.82
N GLN A 12 -11.93 -9.77 -16.88
CA GLN A 12 -11.44 -9.44 -15.54
C GLN A 12 -10.06 -8.77 -15.57
N LYS A 13 -9.17 -9.22 -16.46
CA LYS A 13 -7.86 -8.61 -16.64
C LYS A 13 -7.96 -7.17 -17.17
N GLU A 14 -8.80 -6.93 -18.17
CA GLU A 14 -9.03 -5.58 -18.73
C GLU A 14 -9.62 -4.61 -17.69
N VAL A 15 -10.54 -5.11 -16.85
CA VAL A 15 -11.09 -4.35 -15.72
C VAL A 15 -10.01 -4.07 -14.67
N TRP A 16 -9.17 -5.04 -14.35
CA TRP A 16 -8.05 -4.85 -13.42
C TRP A 16 -7.08 -3.76 -13.89
N GLU A 17 -6.70 -3.80 -15.17
CA GLU A 17 -5.85 -2.78 -15.80
C GLU A 17 -6.49 -1.39 -15.75
N THR A 18 -7.79 -1.31 -16.02
CA THR A 18 -8.55 -0.05 -15.89
C THR A 18 -8.52 0.49 -14.45
N GLY A 19 -8.64 -0.39 -13.45
CA GLY A 19 -8.58 -0.01 -12.04
C GLY A 19 -7.21 0.52 -11.61
N ILE A 20 -6.12 -0.07 -12.12
CA ILE A 20 -4.75 0.43 -11.91
C ILE A 20 -4.57 1.81 -12.56
N ASP A 21 -5.02 1.99 -13.80
CA ASP A 21 -4.95 3.27 -14.49
C ASP A 21 -5.75 4.36 -13.77
N LEU A 22 -6.91 4.00 -13.20
CA LEU A 22 -7.69 4.89 -12.36
C LEU A 22 -6.97 5.21 -11.05
N PHE A 23 -6.33 4.22 -10.41
CA PHE A 23 -5.55 4.43 -9.20
C PHE A 23 -4.39 5.41 -9.44
N ASN A 24 -3.63 5.22 -10.52
CA ASN A 24 -2.51 6.06 -10.96
C ASN A 24 -2.92 7.46 -11.42
N ARG A 25 -4.18 7.85 -11.21
CA ARG A 25 -4.71 9.20 -11.44
C ARG A 25 -5.47 9.71 -10.22
N LYS A 26 -6.28 8.84 -9.62
CA LYS A 26 -7.19 9.09 -8.50
C LYS A 26 -7.29 7.83 -7.63
N PRO A 27 -6.37 7.64 -6.66
CA PRO A 27 -6.24 6.41 -5.88
C PRO A 27 -7.55 5.87 -5.30
N LYS A 28 -8.30 6.74 -4.61
CA LYS A 28 -9.59 6.42 -4.01
C LYS A 28 -10.62 5.91 -5.03
N LYS A 29 -10.59 6.44 -6.27
CA LYS A 29 -11.47 5.97 -7.35
C LYS A 29 -11.03 4.63 -7.93
N GLY A 30 -9.72 4.39 -8.04
CA GLY A 30 -9.20 3.10 -8.50
C GLY A 30 -9.57 1.97 -7.54
N VAL A 31 -9.37 2.19 -6.23
CA VAL A 31 -9.79 1.24 -5.17
C VAL A 31 -11.29 0.98 -5.24
N ALA A 32 -12.12 2.02 -5.22
CA ALA A 32 -13.56 1.88 -5.26
C ALA A 32 -14.04 1.15 -6.52
N PHE A 33 -13.48 1.48 -7.69
CA PHE A 33 -13.81 0.81 -8.95
C PHE A 33 -13.51 -0.69 -8.88
N LEU A 34 -12.32 -1.10 -8.41
CA LEU A 34 -11.97 -2.51 -8.31
C LEU A 34 -12.84 -3.27 -7.29
N GLN A 35 -13.26 -2.61 -6.22
CA GLN A 35 -14.19 -3.16 -5.23
C GLN A 35 -15.60 -3.34 -5.79
N GLU A 36 -16.11 -2.35 -6.54
CA GLU A 36 -17.41 -2.42 -7.21
C GLU A 36 -17.46 -3.56 -8.25
N GLN A 37 -16.34 -3.84 -8.90
CA GLN A 37 -16.20 -4.95 -9.85
C GLN A 37 -15.95 -6.31 -9.17
N GLY A 38 -15.86 -6.33 -7.83
CA GLY A 38 -15.61 -7.54 -7.05
C GLY A 38 -14.23 -8.15 -7.24
N LEU A 39 -13.26 -7.37 -7.75
CA LEU A 39 -11.89 -7.83 -8.02
C LEU A 39 -10.94 -7.53 -6.86
N LEU A 40 -11.21 -6.47 -6.10
CA LEU A 40 -10.45 -6.11 -4.89
C LEU A 40 -11.37 -6.20 -3.67
N GLY A 41 -10.88 -6.80 -2.60
CA GLY A 41 -11.62 -6.87 -1.34
C GLY A 41 -11.80 -5.51 -0.67
N THR A 42 -12.75 -5.45 0.26
CA THR A 42 -13.08 -4.21 1.00
C THR A 42 -12.27 -4.05 2.29
N SER A 43 -11.53 -5.07 2.70
CA SER A 43 -10.72 -4.97 3.91
C SER A 43 -9.46 -4.14 3.66
N THR A 44 -9.04 -3.40 4.68
CA THR A 44 -7.84 -2.57 4.62
C THR A 44 -6.56 -3.39 4.40
N LYS A 45 -6.56 -4.65 4.83
CA LYS A 45 -5.48 -5.62 4.60
C LYS A 45 -5.38 -6.03 3.13
N GLU A 46 -6.49 -6.32 2.46
CA GLU A 46 -6.48 -6.68 1.04
C GLU A 46 -6.04 -5.51 0.17
N ILE A 47 -6.47 -4.28 0.50
CA ILE A 47 -6.00 -3.08 -0.18
C ILE A 47 -4.50 -2.92 0.06
N ALA A 48 -4.02 -3.03 1.30
CA ALA A 48 -2.60 -2.95 1.62
C ALA A 48 -1.75 -4.00 0.89
N GLU A 49 -2.24 -5.24 0.81
CA GLU A 49 -1.58 -6.32 0.07
C GLU A 49 -1.52 -6.01 -1.43
N TRP A 50 -2.60 -5.49 -2.01
CA TRP A 50 -2.62 -5.06 -3.41
C TRP A 50 -1.60 -3.94 -3.67
N LEU A 51 -1.55 -2.92 -2.81
CA LEU A 51 -0.57 -1.83 -2.90
C LEU A 51 0.89 -2.31 -2.75
N LEU A 52 1.12 -3.43 -2.06
CA LEU A 52 2.44 -4.04 -1.92
C LEU A 52 2.77 -4.94 -3.11
N THR A 53 1.81 -5.60 -3.74
CA THR A 53 2.09 -6.69 -4.69
C THR A 53 2.08 -6.23 -6.14
N ASP A 54 1.30 -5.22 -6.51
CA ASP A 54 1.14 -4.80 -7.91
C ASP A 54 2.16 -3.71 -8.30
N GLU A 55 3.23 -4.12 -8.99
CA GLU A 55 4.32 -3.23 -9.43
C GLU A 55 3.90 -2.18 -10.48
N ARG A 56 2.70 -2.31 -11.07
CA ARG A 56 2.17 -1.35 -12.05
C ARG A 56 1.58 -0.10 -11.38
N LEU A 57 1.36 -0.14 -10.06
CA LEU A 57 0.91 1.02 -9.30
C LEU A 57 2.04 2.04 -9.19
N ASP A 58 1.72 3.28 -9.51
CA ASP A 58 2.67 4.37 -9.44
C ASP A 58 2.95 4.72 -7.97
N LYS A 59 4.22 4.64 -7.60
CA LYS A 59 4.74 4.88 -6.26
C LYS A 59 4.37 6.25 -5.70
N ILE A 60 4.18 7.27 -6.54
CA ILE A 60 3.70 8.59 -6.13
C ILE A 60 2.28 8.47 -5.58
N PHE A 61 1.40 7.81 -6.32
CA PHE A 61 0.00 7.65 -5.96
C PHE A 61 -0.22 6.70 -4.78
N ILE A 62 0.66 5.70 -4.60
CA ILE A 62 0.70 4.90 -3.37
C ILE A 62 1.00 5.82 -2.17
N GLY A 63 2.07 6.62 -2.24
CA GLY A 63 2.45 7.53 -1.16
C GLY A 63 1.38 8.55 -0.82
N GLU A 64 0.74 9.13 -1.84
CA GLU A 64 -0.40 10.02 -1.67
C GLU A 64 -1.55 9.33 -0.93
N TYR A 65 -1.96 8.13 -1.36
CA TYR A 65 -3.07 7.40 -0.75
C TYR A 65 -2.81 7.00 0.71
N LEU A 66 -1.60 6.55 1.02
CA LEU A 66 -1.18 6.19 2.38
C LEU A 66 -1.02 7.42 3.29
N GLY A 67 -0.74 8.60 2.71
CA GLY A 67 -0.58 9.86 3.42
C GLY A 67 -1.90 10.58 3.72
N GLU A 68 -3.02 10.17 3.14
CA GLU A 68 -4.32 10.82 3.35
C GLU A 68 -4.76 10.78 4.82
N ASN A 69 -5.48 11.83 5.25
CA ASN A 69 -5.87 12.03 6.65
C ASN A 69 -7.22 11.40 7.03
N ASP A 70 -7.93 10.76 6.09
CA ASP A 70 -9.15 10.04 6.43
C ASP A 70 -8.86 8.70 7.11
N ASP A 71 -9.82 8.26 7.91
CA ASP A 71 -9.66 7.08 8.78
C ASP A 71 -9.40 5.80 7.97
N HIS A 72 -10.07 5.65 6.82
CA HIS A 72 -9.89 4.48 5.98
C HIS A 72 -8.47 4.40 5.38
N SER A 73 -7.98 5.49 4.79
CA SER A 73 -6.60 5.54 4.28
C SER A 73 -5.56 5.33 5.39
N LYS A 74 -5.80 5.83 6.61
CA LYS A 74 -4.92 5.57 7.76
C LYS A 74 -4.90 4.10 8.15
N GLU A 75 -6.05 3.43 8.19
CA GLU A 75 -6.12 2.00 8.49
C GLU A 75 -5.42 1.17 7.42
N VAL A 76 -5.54 1.53 6.13
CA VAL A 76 -4.77 0.90 5.05
C VAL A 76 -3.28 1.13 5.25
N MET A 77 -2.85 2.36 5.61
CA MET A 77 -1.46 2.67 5.91
C MET A 77 -0.93 1.85 7.08
N TYR A 78 -1.72 1.66 8.13
CA TYR A 78 -1.34 0.78 9.22
C TYR A 78 -1.14 -0.66 8.74
N ALA A 79 -2.12 -1.24 8.03
CA ALA A 79 -2.00 -2.59 7.49
C ALA A 79 -0.82 -2.76 6.52
N TYR A 80 -0.52 -1.72 5.72
CA TYR A 80 0.58 -1.68 4.77
C TYR A 80 1.94 -1.72 5.48
N VAL A 81 2.14 -0.86 6.48
CA VAL A 81 3.40 -0.84 7.25
C VAL A 81 3.54 -2.09 8.12
N ASP A 82 2.44 -2.57 8.72
CA ASP A 82 2.44 -3.78 9.56
C ASP A 82 2.81 -5.04 8.78
N SER A 83 2.53 -5.06 7.47
CA SER A 83 2.90 -6.14 6.56
C SER A 83 4.38 -6.12 6.16
N MET A 84 5.11 -5.03 6.45
CA MET A 84 6.54 -4.95 6.19
C MET A 84 7.36 -5.60 7.30
N LYS A 85 8.45 -6.27 6.90
CA LYS A 85 9.35 -6.99 7.80
C LYS A 85 10.65 -6.21 7.95
N PHE A 86 10.85 -5.62 9.13
CA PHE A 86 12.08 -4.88 9.47
C PHE A 86 13.03 -5.65 10.40
N SER A 87 12.71 -6.90 10.75
CA SER A 87 13.54 -7.70 11.64
C SER A 87 14.94 -7.90 11.06
N ASN A 88 15.96 -7.79 11.92
CA ASN A 88 17.38 -7.90 11.57
C ASN A 88 17.90 -6.81 10.62
N MET A 89 17.13 -5.76 10.36
CA MET A 89 17.60 -4.58 9.64
C MET A 89 18.03 -3.51 10.64
N ASP A 90 19.12 -2.81 10.36
CA ASP A 90 19.38 -1.54 11.04
C ASP A 90 18.35 -0.48 10.60
N ILE A 91 18.25 0.62 11.33
CA ILE A 91 17.22 1.63 11.06
C ILE A 91 17.37 2.27 9.67
N VAL A 92 18.59 2.45 9.18
CA VAL A 92 18.84 3.07 7.87
C VAL A 92 18.41 2.12 6.76
N ALA A 93 18.72 0.82 6.90
CA ALA A 93 18.29 -0.23 5.99
C ALA A 93 16.78 -0.40 6.00
N ALA A 94 16.15 -0.42 7.17
CA ALA A 94 14.70 -0.49 7.32
C ALA A 94 14.00 0.73 6.70
N LEU A 95 14.54 1.94 6.92
CA LEU A 95 14.00 3.16 6.34
C LEU A 95 14.14 3.16 4.83
N ARG A 96 15.29 2.73 4.28
CA ARG A 96 15.45 2.58 2.83
C ARG A 96 14.44 1.57 2.28
N HIS A 97 14.29 0.42 2.92
CA HIS A 97 13.31 -0.60 2.53
C HIS A 97 11.89 -0.04 2.49
N PHE A 98 11.50 0.73 3.52
CA PHE A 98 10.19 1.40 3.59
C PHE A 98 9.98 2.39 2.44
N LEU A 99 10.96 3.27 2.21
CA LEU A 99 10.90 4.33 1.19
C LEU A 99 11.12 3.84 -0.25
N GLU A 100 11.56 2.60 -0.45
CA GLU A 100 11.66 2.00 -1.78
C GLU A 100 10.28 1.59 -2.34
N ARG A 101 9.28 1.40 -1.48
CA ARG A 101 7.96 0.88 -1.86
C ARG A 101 7.02 1.96 -2.39
N PHE A 102 7.21 3.22 -2.01
CA PHE A 102 6.41 4.36 -2.47
C PHE A 102 7.23 5.66 -2.46
N ARG A 103 6.72 6.75 -3.03
CA ARG A 103 7.36 8.08 -2.92
C ARG A 103 6.71 8.86 -1.78
N LEU A 104 7.53 9.46 -0.91
CA LEU A 104 7.00 10.29 0.17
C LEU A 104 6.18 11.46 -0.40
N PRO A 105 4.98 11.72 0.16
CA PRO A 105 4.23 12.93 -0.14
C PRO A 105 5.02 14.18 0.29
N GLY A 106 4.72 15.32 -0.32
CA GLY A 106 5.46 16.57 -0.06
C GLY A 106 5.03 17.27 1.23
N GLU A 107 3.82 17.01 1.71
CA GLU A 107 3.24 17.67 2.87
C GLU A 107 3.80 17.10 4.18
N ALA A 108 4.37 17.97 5.02
CA ALA A 108 5.01 17.59 6.27
C ALA A 108 4.12 16.72 7.18
N GLN A 109 2.82 17.01 7.26
CA GLN A 109 1.88 16.23 8.07
C GLN A 109 1.68 14.79 7.57
N LYS A 110 1.77 14.56 6.25
CA LYS A 110 1.67 13.22 5.67
C LYS A 110 2.95 12.43 5.93
N ILE A 111 4.10 13.09 5.78
CA ILE A 111 5.41 12.51 6.08
C ILE A 111 5.49 12.10 7.56
N ASP A 112 5.11 13.01 8.48
CA ASP A 112 5.17 12.79 9.92
C ASP A 112 4.40 11.53 10.33
N ARG A 113 3.17 11.37 9.82
CA ARG A 113 2.34 10.18 10.08
C ARG A 113 2.95 8.88 9.57
N LEU A 114 3.52 8.89 8.36
CA LEU A 114 4.17 7.72 7.77
C LEU A 114 5.41 7.34 8.58
N MET A 115 6.19 8.34 9.01
CA MET A 115 7.38 8.15 9.82
C MET A 115 7.06 7.66 11.23
N GLU A 116 5.99 8.16 11.86
CA GLU A 116 5.50 7.69 13.16
C GLU A 116 5.13 6.20 13.11
N LYS A 117 4.34 5.80 12.10
CA LYS A 117 3.97 4.39 11.94
C LYS A 117 5.17 3.51 11.61
N PHE A 118 6.09 3.97 10.77
CA PHE A 118 7.35 3.28 10.50
C PHE A 118 8.16 3.04 11.78
N ALA A 119 8.33 4.07 12.61
CA ALA A 119 9.08 3.98 13.87
C ALA A 119 8.44 2.97 14.82
N ALA A 120 7.11 3.02 14.98
CA ALA A 120 6.37 2.07 15.80
C ALA A 120 6.59 0.61 15.32
N GLN A 121 6.48 0.36 14.02
CA GLN A 121 6.67 -0.98 13.46
C GLN A 121 8.13 -1.45 13.54
N TYR A 122 9.09 -0.56 13.35
CA TYR A 122 10.51 -0.89 13.49
C TYR A 122 10.85 -1.33 14.92
N CYS A 123 10.34 -0.62 15.93
CA CYS A 123 10.50 -0.98 17.34
C CYS A 123 9.87 -2.34 17.67
N VAL A 124 8.67 -2.62 17.15
CA VAL A 124 8.01 -3.93 17.32
C VAL A 124 8.83 -5.05 16.67
N CYS A 125 9.41 -4.81 15.49
CA CYS A 125 10.24 -5.80 14.79
C CYS A 125 11.63 -6.01 15.41
N ASN A 126 12.14 -5.04 16.19
CA ASN A 126 13.49 -5.03 16.73
C ASN A 126 13.49 -4.65 18.24
N PRO A 127 12.85 -5.47 19.11
CA PRO A 127 12.63 -5.12 20.53
C PRO A 127 13.92 -5.06 21.36
N THR A 128 15.01 -5.66 20.88
CA THR A 128 16.32 -5.68 21.56
C THR A 128 17.23 -4.53 21.15
N ASN A 129 16.77 -3.62 20.28
CA ASN A 129 17.57 -2.51 19.81
C ASN A 129 17.68 -1.42 20.90
N THR A 130 18.89 -1.24 21.44
CA THR A 130 19.15 -0.28 22.52
C THR A 130 19.26 1.18 22.06
N LEU A 131 19.10 1.47 20.76
CA LEU A 131 19.18 2.83 20.21
C LEU A 131 17.98 3.72 20.60
N PHE A 132 16.83 3.12 20.94
CA PHE A 132 15.59 3.82 21.26
C PHE A 132 15.11 3.57 22.70
N THR A 133 15.97 3.01 23.55
CA THR A 133 15.75 2.83 25.00
C THR A 133 16.48 3.88 25.80
#